data_AF-A0A2K6AQR8-F1
#
_entry.id   AF-A0A2K6AQR8-F1
#
_cell.length_a   1.000
_cell.length_b   1.000
_cell.length_c   1.000
_cell.angle_alpha   90.00
_cell.angle_beta   90.00
_cell.angle_gamma   90.00
#
_symmetry.space_group_name_H-M   'P 1'
#
loop_
_entity.id
_entity.type
_entity.pdbx_description
1 polymer ?
#
loop_
_entity_poly.entity_id
_entity_poly.type
_entity_poly.pdbx_seq_one_letter_code
_entity_poly.pdbx_strand_id
1 'polypeptide(L)'
;MSGLRVYSTSVTGSREVSIKSQQSEVTRILDGKRIQYQLVDISQDNALRDEMRALAGNPKATPPQIVNGDQYCGDYELFVEAVEQNTLQEFLNQACPEFPCWTPSPHSPKPSPGHEGPFEQLPVIPILTLESLPQSRPLLLPPL
;
A
#
# COMPACT_ATOMS: atom_id res chain seq x y z
N MET A 1 13.54 -13.01 -1.52
CA MET A 1 13.16 -13.23 -0.11
C MET A 1 13.22 -11.87 0.55
N SER A 2 12.10 -11.36 1.07
CA SER A 2 12.07 -10.08 1.78
C SER A 2 12.89 -10.22 3.07
N GLY A 3 13.89 -9.36 3.24
CA GLY A 3 14.74 -9.31 4.45
C GLY A 3 14.09 -8.52 5.59
N LEU A 4 12.76 -8.42 5.60
CA LEU A 4 12.03 -7.53 6.50
C LEU A 4 12.03 -8.09 7.92
N ARG A 5 12.52 -7.30 8.87
CA ARG A 5 12.61 -7.62 10.29
C ARG A 5 11.82 -6.59 11.08
N VAL A 6 10.96 -7.07 11.97
CA VAL A 6 10.18 -6.26 12.90
C VAL A 6 10.67 -6.57 14.30
N TYR A 7 11.29 -5.58 14.94
CA TYR A 7 11.77 -5.71 16.31
C TYR A 7 10.61 -5.49 17.28
N SER A 8 10.38 -6.47 18.15
CA SER A 8 9.33 -6.55 19.16
C SER A 8 9.96 -6.84 20.52
N THR A 9 9.23 -6.64 21.61
CA THR A 9 9.68 -7.04 22.95
C THR A 9 8.56 -7.79 23.67
N SER A 10 8.82 -9.03 24.07
CA SER A 10 7.90 -9.79 24.91
C SER A 10 7.89 -9.28 26.35
N VAL A 11 9.04 -8.76 26.81
CA VAL A 11 9.23 -8.22 28.16
C VAL A 11 9.28 -6.71 28.09
N THR A 12 8.31 -6.05 28.72
CA THR A 12 8.25 -4.59 28.81
C THR A 12 7.77 -4.19 30.19
N GLY A 13 8.39 -3.16 30.79
CA GLY A 13 8.00 -2.61 32.09
C GLY A 13 6.72 -1.77 32.01
N SER A 14 6.60 -0.73 32.84
CA SER A 14 5.38 0.09 33.05
C SER A 14 4.71 0.73 31.81
N ARG A 15 5.30 0.63 30.61
CA ARG A 15 4.74 1.06 29.32
C ARG A 15 4.23 -0.09 28.45
N GLU A 16 4.06 -1.27 29.05
CA GLU A 16 3.71 -2.52 28.39
C GLU A 16 2.51 -2.43 27.45
N VAL A 17 1.43 -1.78 27.88
CA VAL A 17 0.17 -1.78 27.13
C VAL A 17 0.31 -1.07 25.79
N SER A 18 0.86 0.15 25.76
CA SER A 18 1.04 0.89 24.49
C SER A 18 2.02 0.20 23.56
N ILE A 19 3.15 -0.29 24.10
CA ILE A 19 4.20 -0.97 23.33
C ILE A 19 3.66 -2.26 22.67
N LYS A 20 2.92 -3.09 23.43
CA LYS A 20 2.28 -4.31 22.90
C LYS A 20 1.19 -3.99 21.89
N SER A 21 0.41 -2.93 22.12
CA SER A 21 -0.65 -2.51 21.19
C SER A 21 -0.06 -2.10 19.84
N GLN A 22 0.98 -1.25 19.84
CA GLN A 22 1.66 -0.81 18.62
C GLN A 22 2.27 -2.00 17.86
N GLN A 23 2.97 -2.91 18.56
CA GLN A 23 3.54 -4.10 17.93
C GLN A 23 2.47 -5.01 17.31
N SER A 24 1.35 -5.22 18.03
CA SER A 24 0.23 -6.04 17.54
C SER A 24 -0.44 -5.41 16.31
N GLU A 25 -0.50 -4.08 16.26
CA GLU A 25 -1.06 -3.37 15.12
C GLU A 25 -0.16 -3.51 13.88
N VAL A 26 1.16 -3.33 14.04
CA VAL A 26 2.14 -3.51 12.95
C VAL A 26 2.06 -4.92 12.37
N THR A 27 2.07 -5.96 13.21
CA THR A 27 2.00 -7.36 12.75
C THR A 27 0.67 -7.67 12.05
N ARG A 28 -0.45 -7.16 12.58
CA ARG A 28 -1.78 -7.31 11.97
C ARG A 28 -1.86 -6.68 10.58
N ILE A 29 -1.27 -5.49 10.41
CA ILE A 29 -1.27 -4.79 9.12
C ILE A 29 -0.40 -5.53 8.10
N LEU A 30 0.80 -5.97 8.51
CA LEU A 30 1.70 -6.73 7.63
C LEU A 30 1.08 -8.06 7.17
N ASP A 31 0.41 -8.77 8.08
CA ASP A 31 -0.33 -10.00 7.77
C ASP A 31 -1.49 -9.74 6.79
N GLY A 32 -2.26 -8.66 7.03
CA GLY A 32 -3.34 -8.23 6.13
C GLY A 32 -2.87 -7.88 4.72
N LYS A 33 -1.64 -7.38 4.58
CA LYS A 33 -1.00 -7.07 3.28
C LYS A 33 -0.23 -8.27 2.70
N ARG A 34 -0.23 -9.43 3.37
CA ARG A 34 0.52 -10.66 3.02
C ARG A 34 2.02 -10.42 2.81
N ILE A 35 2.59 -9.55 3.62
CA ILE A 35 4.01 -9.25 3.59
C ILE A 35 4.73 -10.24 4.50
N GLN A 36 5.77 -10.90 3.98
CA GLN A 36 6.61 -11.77 4.80
C GLN A 36 7.60 -10.93 5.61
N TYR A 37 7.56 -11.10 6.93
CA TYR A 37 8.45 -10.45 7.88
C TYR A 37 8.94 -11.45 8.93
N GLN A 38 10.10 -11.14 9.52
CA GLN A 38 10.65 -11.86 10.65
C GLN A 38 10.41 -11.04 11.92
N LEU A 39 9.73 -11.63 12.90
CA LEU A 39 9.56 -11.03 14.21
C LEU A 39 10.82 -11.32 15.05
N VAL A 40 11.47 -10.26 15.54
CA VAL A 40 12.71 -10.34 16.31
C VAL A 40 12.46 -9.80 17.71
N ASP A 41 12.54 -10.66 18.72
CA ASP A 41 12.28 -10.28 20.11
C ASP A 41 13.55 -9.77 20.80
N ILE A 42 13.64 -8.46 20.99
CA ILE A 42 14.80 -7.80 21.64
C ILE A 42 14.90 -8.11 23.13
N SER A 43 13.90 -8.75 23.74
CA SER A 43 13.98 -9.17 25.14
C SER A 43 14.80 -10.45 25.34
N GLN A 44 15.00 -11.22 24.27
CA GLN A 44 15.73 -12.49 24.32
C GLN A 44 17.24 -12.29 24.31
N ASP A 45 17.73 -11.28 23.58
CA ASP A 45 19.15 -11.00 23.46
C ASP A 45 19.45 -9.50 23.53
N ASN A 46 20.47 -9.14 24.32
CA ASN A 46 20.90 -7.75 24.47
C ASN A 46 21.53 -7.20 23.19
N ALA A 47 22.13 -8.05 22.35
CA ALA A 47 22.72 -7.63 21.08
C ALA A 47 21.65 -7.14 20.10
N LEU A 48 20.48 -7.79 20.05
CA LEU A 48 19.36 -7.38 19.21
C LEU A 48 18.81 -6.01 19.62
N ARG A 49 18.79 -5.73 20.94
CA ARG A 49 18.40 -4.43 21.46
C ARG A 49 19.38 -3.33 21.04
N ASP A 50 20.68 -3.62 21.06
CA ASP A 50 21.71 -2.66 20.65
C ASP A 50 21.67 -2.40 19.14
N GLU A 51 21.53 -3.47 18.34
CA GLU A 51 21.33 -3.40 16.90
C GLU A 51 20.11 -2.54 16.53
N MET A 52 18.96 -2.78 17.15
CA MET A 52 17.74 -1.98 16.93
C MET A 52 17.98 -0.48 17.23
N ARG A 53 18.70 -0.16 18.31
CA ARG A 53 19.01 1.23 18.69
C ARG A 53 20.03 1.88 17.78
N ALA A 54 21.01 1.11 17.31
CA ALA A 54 22.03 1.55 16.36
C ALA A 54 21.39 1.87 15.00
N LEU A 55 20.50 0.99 14.51
CA LEU A 55 19.77 1.17 13.27
C LEU A 55 18.80 2.35 13.32
N ALA A 56 18.08 2.51 14.43
CA ALA A 56 17.22 3.68 14.65
C ALA A 56 18.01 4.98 14.89
N GLY A 57 19.33 4.90 15.09
CA GLY A 57 20.17 6.04 15.46
C GLY A 57 19.78 6.68 16.80
N ASN A 58 18.99 5.99 17.63
CA ASN A 58 18.42 6.53 18.86
C ASN A 58 18.59 5.54 20.03
N PRO A 59 19.37 5.88 21.06
CA PRO A 59 19.59 5.01 22.21
C PRO A 59 18.34 4.79 23.07
N LYS A 60 17.30 5.62 22.89
CA LYS A 60 16.00 5.54 23.56
C LYS A 60 14.91 4.98 22.65
N ALA A 61 15.26 4.45 21.47
CA ALA A 61 14.30 3.79 20.59
C ALA A 61 13.58 2.66 21.35
N THR A 62 12.25 2.66 21.24
CA THR A 62 11.39 1.62 21.77
C THR A 62 10.73 0.86 20.63
N PRO A 63 10.48 -0.45 20.78
CA PRO A 63 9.75 -1.21 19.78
C PRO A 63 8.29 -0.71 19.66
N PRO A 64 7.64 -0.83 18.49
CA PRO A 64 8.11 -1.53 17.29
C PRO A 64 9.09 -0.73 16.44
N GLN A 65 10.09 -1.41 15.87
CA GLN A 65 11.04 -0.83 14.91
C GLN A 65 11.11 -1.72 13.68
N ILE A 66 10.97 -1.13 12.49
CA ILE A 66 10.94 -1.86 11.23
C ILE A 66 12.24 -1.63 10.46
N VAL A 67 12.85 -2.73 10.03
CA VAL A 67 14.12 -2.74 9.30
C VAL A 67 13.99 -3.69 8.12
N ASN A 68 14.45 -3.30 6.93
CA ASN A 68 14.57 -4.21 5.80
C ASN A 68 16.04 -4.52 5.52
N GLY A 69 16.46 -5.76 5.77
CA GLY A 69 17.86 -6.15 5.70
C GLY A 69 18.65 -5.32 6.69
N ASP A 70 19.61 -4.55 6.20
CA ASP A 70 20.47 -3.66 7.00
C ASP A 70 19.99 -2.19 6.99
N GLN A 71 18.84 -1.91 6.37
CA GLN A 71 18.29 -0.58 6.23
C GLN A 71 17.13 -0.35 7.20
N TYR A 72 17.27 0.66 8.05
CA TYR A 72 16.18 1.12 8.91
C TYR A 72 15.07 1.76 8.05
N CYS A 73 13.83 1.25 8.18
CA CYS A 73 12.67 1.80 7.48
C CYS A 73 12.02 2.91 8.33
N GLY A 74 11.78 2.64 9.61
CA GLY A 74 11.13 3.59 10.51
C GLY A 74 10.54 2.94 11.75
N ASP A 75 9.98 3.79 12.61
CA ASP A 75 9.24 3.43 13.81
C ASP A 75 7.73 3.30 13.52
N TYR A 76 6.94 3.15 14.60
CA TYR A 76 5.49 3.04 14.53
C TYR A 76 4.81 4.22 13.82
N GLU A 77 5.23 5.46 14.09
CA GLU A 77 4.54 6.65 13.56
C GLU A 77 4.70 6.72 12.04
N LEU A 78 5.92 6.52 11.54
CA LEU A 78 6.18 6.45 10.10
C LEU A 78 5.48 5.26 9.44
N PHE A 79 5.38 4.12 10.14
CA PHE A 79 4.67 2.96 9.62
C PHE A 79 3.18 3.25 9.42
N VAL A 80 2.52 3.86 10.43
CA VAL A 80 1.10 4.22 10.32
C VAL A 80 0.89 5.25 9.22
N GLU A 81 1.75 6.26 9.13
CA GLU A 81 1.69 7.26 8.05
C GLU A 81 1.75 6.59 6.67
N ALA A 82 2.70 5.67 6.45
CA ALA A 82 2.83 4.94 5.20
C ALA A 82 1.61 4.03 4.91
N VAL A 83 0.97 3.49 5.94
CA VAL A 83 -0.27 2.71 5.80
C VAL A 83 -1.43 3.62 5.37
N GLU A 84 -1.58 4.78 6.01
CA GLU A 84 -2.61 5.76 5.68
C GLU A 84 -2.43 6.33 4.26
N GLN A 85 -1.19 6.58 3.87
CA GLN A 85 -0.83 7.05 2.53
C GLN A 85 -0.83 5.95 1.46
N ASN A 86 -1.05 4.68 1.84
CA ASN A 86 -0.94 3.51 0.96
C ASN A 86 0.44 3.33 0.30
N THR A 87 1.49 3.92 0.87
CA THR A 87 2.90 3.86 0.42
C THR A 87 3.71 2.83 1.22
N LEU A 88 3.04 1.89 1.92
CA LEU A 88 3.69 0.89 2.77
C LEU A 88 4.75 0.04 2.03
N GLN A 89 4.53 -0.31 0.76
CA GLN A 89 5.52 -1.07 -0.01
C GLN A 89 6.82 -0.28 -0.22
N GLU A 90 6.70 1.02 -0.51
CA GLU A 90 7.84 1.94 -0.64
C GLU A 90 8.56 2.13 0.69
N PHE A 91 7.79 2.34 1.78
CA PHE A 91 8.34 2.46 3.14
C PHE A 91 9.16 1.23 3.54
N LEU A 92 8.66 0.04 3.24
CA LEU A 92 9.34 -1.21 3.53
C LEU A 92 10.48 -1.50 2.54
N ASN A 93 10.78 -0.59 1.61
CA ASN A 93 11.72 -0.76 0.51
C ASN A 93 11.52 -2.11 -0.22
N GLN A 94 10.27 -2.58 -0.25
CA GLN A 94 9.87 -3.72 -1.03
C GLN A 94 9.57 -3.17 -2.40
N ALA A 95 10.56 -3.25 -3.28
CA ALA A 95 10.33 -3.10 -4.71
C ALA A 95 9.11 -3.98 -5.02
N CYS A 96 8.01 -3.33 -5.37
CA CYS A 96 6.89 -4.01 -5.97
C CYS A 96 7.49 -4.88 -7.10
N PRO A 97 7.18 -6.19 -7.19
CA PRO A 97 7.07 -6.76 -8.52
C PRO A 97 5.88 -6.01 -9.14
N GLU A 98 6.19 -4.83 -9.67
CA GLU A 98 5.38 -4.13 -10.63
C GLU A 98 5.02 -5.20 -11.67
N PHE A 99 3.75 -5.59 -11.71
CA PHE A 99 3.14 -5.60 -13.03
C PHE A 99 3.42 -4.21 -13.57
N PRO A 100 4.22 -4.06 -14.65
CA PRO A 100 4.69 -2.76 -15.10
C PRO A 100 3.47 -1.86 -15.18
N CYS A 101 3.42 -0.85 -14.33
CA CYS A 101 2.40 0.17 -14.44
C CYS A 101 2.83 0.95 -15.66
N TRP A 102 2.45 0.47 -16.86
CA TRP A 102 2.67 1.14 -18.15
C TRP A 102 4.00 1.90 -18.15
N THR A 103 5.12 1.26 -18.50
CA THR A 103 6.23 2.09 -18.96
C THR A 103 5.84 2.58 -20.35
N PRO A 104 5.54 3.88 -20.59
CA PRO A 104 5.59 4.36 -21.96
C PRO A 104 7.05 4.19 -22.39
N SER A 105 7.25 3.34 -23.39
CA SER A 105 8.53 3.20 -24.09
C SER A 105 9.10 4.59 -24.43
N PRO A 106 10.44 4.75 -24.55
CA PRO A 106 11.12 6.03 -24.79
C PRO A 106 10.79 6.74 -26.13
N HIS A 107 9.65 6.44 -26.76
CA HIS A 107 9.22 6.94 -28.07
C HIS A 107 7.88 7.71 -28.06
N SER A 108 7.47 8.28 -26.92
CA SER A 108 6.35 9.24 -26.90
C SER A 108 6.81 10.64 -26.44
N PRO A 109 6.44 11.71 -27.18
CA PRO A 109 6.94 13.06 -26.96
C PRO A 109 6.38 13.67 -25.67
N LYS A 110 7.23 14.43 -24.98
CA LYS A 110 6.92 15.15 -23.72
C LYS A 110 5.73 16.11 -23.91
N PRO A 111 4.77 16.18 -22.96
CA PRO A 111 3.83 17.29 -22.95
C PRO A 111 4.55 18.56 -22.49
N SER A 112 4.47 19.60 -23.33
CA SER A 112 4.97 20.95 -23.04
C SER A 112 3.94 21.72 -22.19
N PRO A 113 4.36 22.70 -21.38
CA PRO A 113 3.49 23.36 -20.41
C PRO A 113 2.72 24.53 -21.04
N GLY A 114 1.51 24.77 -20.54
CA GLY A 114 0.78 26.03 -20.73
C GLY A 114 -0.44 25.91 -21.63
N HIS A 115 -1.63 26.10 -21.06
CA HIS A 115 -2.38 27.37 -21.13
C HIS A 115 -3.80 27.14 -20.59
N GLU A 116 -4.10 27.85 -19.53
CA GLU A 116 -5.42 28.39 -19.20
C GLU A 116 -6.17 28.95 -20.44
N GLY A 117 -7.45 28.58 -20.63
CA GLY A 117 -8.31 29.22 -21.64
C GLY A 117 -9.60 28.43 -21.98
N PRO A 118 -10.79 29.07 -22.05
CA PRO A 118 -12.09 28.39 -22.04
C PRO A 118 -12.79 28.21 -23.41
N PHE A 119 -13.74 27.27 -23.44
CA PHE A 119 -14.94 27.18 -24.30
C PHE A 119 -14.79 26.82 -25.80
N GLU A 120 -15.87 26.23 -26.33
CA GLU A 120 -16.19 25.90 -27.75
C GLU A 120 -15.50 24.66 -28.36
N GLN A 121 -16.17 23.69 -29.02
CA GLN A 121 -17.53 23.50 -29.55
C GLN A 121 -17.71 21.97 -29.72
N LEU A 122 -18.80 21.39 -29.22
CA LEU A 122 -19.22 20.05 -29.63
C LEU A 122 -20.01 20.16 -30.95
N PRO A 123 -19.66 19.43 -32.02
CA PRO A 123 -20.50 19.39 -33.22
C PRO A 123 -21.81 18.65 -32.93
N VAL A 124 -22.92 19.31 -33.29
CA VAL A 124 -24.30 18.83 -33.24
C VAL A 124 -24.46 17.54 -34.03
N ILE A 125 -24.95 16.47 -33.38
CA ILE A 125 -25.35 15.23 -34.03
C ILE A 125 -26.77 15.42 -34.61
N PRO A 126 -27.01 15.24 -35.91
CA PRO A 126 -28.35 15.34 -36.47
C PRO A 126 -29.22 14.16 -36.03
N ILE A 127 -30.40 14.50 -35.52
CA ILE A 127 -31.48 13.59 -35.15
C ILE A 127 -32.01 12.89 -36.41
N LEU A 128 -31.96 11.56 -36.43
CA LEU A 128 -32.85 10.75 -37.26
C LEU A 128 -33.89 10.10 -36.35
N THR A 129 -35.08 10.70 -36.40
CA THR A 129 -36.34 10.17 -35.91
C THR A 129 -36.66 8.84 -36.60
N LEU A 130 -36.94 7.80 -35.82
CA LEU A 130 -37.77 6.69 -36.31
C LEU A 130 -38.59 6.10 -35.16
N GLU A 131 -39.70 6.78 -34.88
CA GLU A 131 -40.88 6.10 -34.36
C GLU A 131 -41.35 5.08 -35.40
N SER A 132 -41.37 3.79 -35.05
CA SER A 132 -42.45 2.86 -35.44
C SER A 132 -42.24 1.50 -34.76
N LEU A 133 -42.96 1.28 -33.67
CA LEU A 133 -43.26 -0.04 -33.11
C LEU A 133 -44.37 -0.68 -33.95
N PRO A 134 -44.19 -1.87 -34.53
CA PRO A 134 -45.30 -2.78 -34.76
C PRO A 134 -45.40 -3.79 -33.62
N GLN A 135 -46.61 -3.85 -33.05
CA GLN A 135 -47.06 -4.72 -31.97
C GLN A 135 -46.70 -6.21 -32.16
N SER A 136 -46.38 -6.82 -31.02
CA SER A 136 -46.30 -8.24 -30.73
C SER A 136 -47.37 -9.09 -31.45
N ARG A 137 -46.91 -10.09 -32.20
CA ARG A 137 -47.70 -11.27 -32.59
C ARG A 137 -47.38 -12.44 -31.66
N PRO A 138 -48.37 -13.27 -31.29
CA PRO A 138 -48.23 -14.31 -30.28
C PRO A 138 -47.50 -15.56 -30.81
N LEU A 139 -46.65 -16.16 -29.98
CA LEU A 139 -46.06 -17.48 -30.25
C LEU A 139 -47.12 -18.56 -30.06
N LEU A 140 -47.41 -19.26 -31.15
CA LEU A 140 -48.30 -20.42 -31.22
C LEU A 140 -47.48 -21.67 -30.88
N LEU A 141 -47.79 -22.34 -29.77
CA LEU A 141 -47.25 -23.65 -29.42
C LEU A 141 -48.00 -24.74 -30.21
N PRO A 142 -47.32 -25.76 -30.78
CA PRO A 142 -47.97 -26.92 -31.36
C PRO A 142 -48.39 -27.93 -30.27
N PRO A 143 -49.40 -28.79 -30.53
CA PRO A 143 -49.94 -29.72 -29.53
C PRO A 143 -49.13 -31.03 -29.45
N LEU A 144 -49.18 -31.66 -28.27
CA LEU A 144 -49.05 -33.10 -28.07
C LEU A 144 -50.23 -33.57 -27.21
#